data_AF-A0A448SNH6-F1
#
_entry.id   AF-A0A448SNH6-F1
#
_cell.length_a   1.000
_cell.length_b   1.000
_cell.length_c   1.000
_cell.angle_alpha   90.00
_cell.angle_beta   90.00
_cell.angle_gamma   90.00
#
_symmetry.space_group_name_H-M   'P 1'
#
loop_
_entity.id
_entity.type
_entity.pdbx_description
1 polymer ?
#
loop_
_entity_poly.entity_id
_entity_poly.type
_entity_poly.pdbx_seq_one_letter_code
_entity_poly.pdbx_strand_id
1 'polypeptide(L)'
;MRHATLITNASLWLACMVVAFFIVLFPLGGLLDYLSQASNDFLNKTGLGFADGEADPSFLWVLLALMLITAALLMSAIRWSIRKFKH
;
A
#
# COMPACT_ATOMS: atom_id res chain seq x y z
N MET A 1 20.11 -11.53 -21.52
CA MET A 1 18.65 -11.74 -21.29
C MET A 1 18.20 -11.45 -19.85
N ARG A 2 19.01 -11.71 -18.81
CA ARG A 2 18.65 -11.51 -17.39
C ARG A 2 18.29 -10.05 -17.01
N HIS A 3 18.97 -9.07 -17.61
CA HIS A 3 18.69 -7.64 -17.40
C HIS A 3 17.32 -7.21 -17.94
N ALA A 4 16.93 -7.69 -19.12
CA ALA A 4 15.63 -7.36 -19.71
C ALA A 4 14.48 -7.83 -18.80
N THR A 5 14.58 -9.05 -18.26
CA THR A 5 13.58 -9.60 -17.34
C THR A 5 13.53 -8.85 -16.00
N LEU A 6 14.68 -8.39 -15.50
CA LEU A 6 14.78 -7.55 -14.31
C LEU A 6 14.10 -6.19 -14.52
N ILE A 7 14.35 -5.55 -15.67
CA ILE A 7 13.74 -4.27 -16.03
C ILE A 7 12.22 -4.40 -16.14
N THR A 8 11.72 -5.42 -16.84
CA THR A 8 10.27 -5.65 -16.96
C THR A 8 9.60 -5.90 -15.61
N ASN A 9 10.25 -6.66 -14.72
CA ASN A 9 9.72 -6.92 -13.39
C ASN A 9 9.72 -5.66 -12.52
N ALA A 10 10.77 -4.85 -12.61
CA ALA A 10 10.86 -3.57 -11.90
C ALA A 10 9.80 -2.59 -12.39
N SER A 11 9.60 -2.47 -13.71
CA SER A 11 8.57 -1.60 -14.28
C SER A 11 7.16 -2.04 -13.92
N LEU A 12 6.90 -3.35 -13.88
CA LEU A 12 5.61 -3.89 -13.42
C LEU A 12 5.35 -3.55 -11.95
N TRP A 13 6.38 -3.67 -11.10
CA TRP A 13 6.30 -3.35 -9.69
C TRP A 13 5.99 -1.86 -9.47
N LEU A 14 6.67 -0.99 -10.22
CA LEU A 14 6.49 0.46 -10.19
C LEU A 14 5.08 0.84 -10.66
N ALA A 15 4.59 0.22 -11.74
CA ALA A 15 3.22 0.41 -12.20
C ALA A 15 2.18 -0.04 -11.15
N CYS A 16 2.39 -1.21 -10.51
CA CYS A 16 1.52 -1.68 -9.44
C CYS A 16 1.50 -0.73 -8.24
N MET A 17 2.63 -0.11 -7.90
CA MET A 17 2.71 0.89 -6.84
C MET A 17 1.91 2.14 -7.15
N VAL A 18 2.01 2.66 -8.37
CA VAL A 18 1.22 3.83 -8.81
C VAL A 18 -0.27 3.50 -8.76
N VAL A 19 -0.68 2.36 -9.29
CA VAL A 19 -2.09 1.93 -9.24
C VAL A 19 -2.57 1.73 -7.80
N ALA A 20 -1.75 1.10 -6.95
CA ALA A 20 -2.07 0.91 -5.54
C ALA A 20 -2.25 2.24 -4.81
N PHE A 21 -1.45 3.27 -5.11
CA PHE A 21 -1.65 4.61 -4.55
C PHE A 21 -3.06 5.14 -4.82
N PHE A 22 -3.51 5.10 -6.08
CA PHE A 22 -4.86 5.55 -6.44
C PHE A 22 -5.96 4.69 -5.82
N ILE A 23 -5.77 3.36 -5.73
CA ILE A 23 -6.73 2.48 -5.07
C ILE A 23 -6.82 2.77 -3.57
N VAL A 24 -5.69 3.02 -2.92
CA VAL A 24 -5.70 3.32 -1.48
C VAL A 24 -6.35 4.67 -1.21
N LEU A 25 -6.07 5.67 -2.04
CA LEU A 25 -6.51 7.06 -1.79
C LEU A 25 -7.98 7.30 -2.14
N PHE A 26 -8.52 6.61 -3.16
CA PHE A 26 -9.89 6.84 -3.62
C PHE A 26 -10.86 5.76 -3.09
N PRO A 27 -10.90 4.52 -3.60
CA PRO A 27 -11.87 3.53 -3.16
C PRO A 27 -11.65 3.00 -1.74
N LEU A 28 -10.42 3.01 -1.24
CA LEU A 28 -10.10 2.61 0.15
C LEU A 28 -9.83 3.80 1.07
N GLY A 29 -10.12 5.03 0.65
CA GLY A 29 -9.84 6.23 1.46
C GLY A 29 -10.48 6.16 2.85
N GLY A 30 -11.75 5.76 2.94
CA GLY A 30 -12.41 5.60 4.24
C GLY A 30 -11.79 4.51 5.13
N LEU A 31 -11.19 3.46 4.55
CA LEU A 31 -10.45 2.44 5.30
C LEU A 31 -9.11 2.99 5.79
N LEU A 32 -8.42 3.76 4.96
CA LEU A 32 -7.19 4.47 5.32
C LEU A 32 -7.44 5.40 6.51
N ASP A 33 -8.50 6.22 6.44
CA ASP A 33 -8.86 7.17 7.50
C ASP A 33 -9.18 6.43 8.80
N TYR A 34 -9.98 5.36 8.74
CA TYR A 34 -10.30 4.54 9.90
C TYR A 34 -9.06 3.91 10.54
N LEU A 35 -8.18 3.32 9.73
CA LEU A 35 -6.95 2.69 10.23
C LEU A 35 -5.94 3.71 10.76
N SER A 36 -5.88 4.90 10.15
CA SER A 36 -5.07 6.01 10.64
C SER A 36 -5.57 6.46 12.02
N GLN A 37 -6.88 6.66 12.17
CA GLN A 37 -7.46 7.03 13.45
C GLN A 37 -7.25 5.96 14.53
N ALA A 38 -7.49 4.68 14.20
CA ALA A 38 -7.26 3.57 15.13
C ALA A 38 -5.77 3.44 15.53
N SER A 39 -4.86 3.64 14.58
CA SER A 39 -3.41 3.66 14.86
C SER A 39 -3.03 4.85 15.74
N ASN A 40 -3.64 6.02 15.56
CA ASN A 40 -3.40 7.20 16.41
C ASN A 40 -3.91 6.98 17.83
N ASP A 41 -5.10 6.41 17.99
CA ASP A 41 -5.65 6.07 19.31
C ASP A 41 -4.75 5.09 20.07
N PHE A 42 -4.14 4.13 19.36
CA PHE A 42 -3.18 3.20 19.94
C PHE A 42 -1.88 3.89 20.36
N LEU A 43 -1.35 4.79 19.52
CA LEU A 43 -0.15 5.58 19.82
C LEU A 43 -0.38 6.53 21.01
N ASN A 44 -1.55 7.17 21.07
CA ASN A 44 -1.94 8.03 22.18
C ASN A 44 -2.08 7.24 23.49
N LYS A 45 -2.69 6.05 23.47
CA LYS A 45 -2.81 5.18 24.65
C LYS A 45 -1.46 4.65 25.17
N THR A 46 -0.49 4.47 24.29
CA THR A 46 0.85 3.98 24.65
C THR A 46 1.82 5.10 25.07
N GLY A 47 1.38 6.37 25.01
CA GLY A 47 2.23 7.54 25.30
C GLY A 47 3.31 7.79 24.24
N LEU A 48 3.22 7.12 23.09
CA LEU A 48 4.11 7.28 21.93
C LEU A 48 3.53 8.24 20.88
N GLY A 49 2.33 8.78 21.14
CA GLY A 49 1.68 9.80 20.32
C GLY A 49 2.40 11.13 20.44
N PHE A 50 3.51 11.30 19.73
CA PHE A 50 4.24 12.56 19.60
C PHE A 50 3.57 13.52 18.59
N ALA A 51 2.24 13.62 18.64
CA ALA A 51 1.49 14.50 17.77
C ALA A 51 0.99 15.71 18.56
N ASP A 52 1.62 16.86 18.31
CA ASP A 52 1.35 18.17 18.88
C ASP A 52 0.01 18.79 18.40
N GLY A 53 -0.98 17.96 18.06
CA GLY A 53 -2.36 18.40 17.80
C GLY A 53 -2.72 18.76 16.35
N GLU A 54 -1.78 18.81 15.39
CA GLU A 54 -2.09 19.26 14.01
C GLU A 54 -1.89 18.22 12.89
N ALA A 55 -1.09 17.17 13.08
CA ALA A 55 -0.83 16.17 12.04
C ALA A 55 -1.03 14.75 12.58
N ASP A 56 -1.85 13.95 11.90
CA ASP A 56 -2.05 12.53 12.20
C ASP A 56 -0.74 11.75 11.97
N PRO A 57 0.03 11.41 13.02
CA PRO A 57 1.35 10.80 12.85
C PRO A 57 1.26 9.42 12.20
N SER A 58 0.10 8.76 12.30
CA SER A 58 -0.13 7.45 11.71
C SER A 58 -0.39 7.48 10.20
N PHE A 59 -0.86 8.60 9.64
CA PHE A 59 -1.45 8.61 8.30
C PHE A 59 -0.48 8.11 7.22
N LEU A 60 0.75 8.63 7.21
CA LEU A 60 1.74 8.29 6.19
C LEU A 60 2.18 6.83 6.25
N TRP A 61 2.35 6.27 7.46
CA TRP A 61 2.79 4.87 7.58
C TRP A 61 1.65 3.90 7.29
N VAL A 62 0.41 4.22 7.68
CA VAL A 62 -0.79 3.43 7.33
C VAL A 62 -1.04 3.47 5.83
N LEU A 63 -0.90 4.64 5.20
CA LEU A 63 -0.95 4.81 3.75
C LEU A 63 0.09 3.92 3.07
N LEU A 64 1.35 3.99 3.49
CA LEU A 64 2.42 3.18 2.93
C LEU A 64 2.16 1.67 3.12
N ALA A 65 1.69 1.25 4.29
CA ALA A 65 1.38 -0.15 4.60
C ALA A 65 0.25 -0.67 3.69
N LEU A 66 -0.85 0.08 3.57
CA LEU A 66 -1.95 -0.26 2.67
C LEU A 66 -1.49 -0.31 1.21
N MET A 67 -0.68 0.66 0.77
CA MET A 67 -0.13 0.66 -0.59
C MET A 67 0.69 -0.60 -0.88
N LEU A 68 1.56 -1.00 0.05
CA LEU A 68 2.37 -2.21 -0.10
C LEU A 68 1.51 -3.47 -0.17
N ILE A 69 0.47 -3.57 0.66
CA ILE A 69 -0.47 -4.69 0.66
C ILE A 69 -1.23 -4.75 -0.66
N THR A 70 -1.81 -3.63 -1.11
CA THR A 70 -2.57 -3.56 -2.36
C THR A 70 -1.69 -3.86 -3.57
N ALA A 71 -0.46 -3.35 -3.61
CA ALA A 71 0.51 -3.65 -4.67
C ALA A 71 0.90 -5.15 -4.69
N ALA A 72 1.09 -5.78 -3.52
CA ALA A 72 1.37 -7.21 -3.41
C ALA A 72 0.18 -8.07 -3.90
N LEU A 73 -1.05 -7.68 -3.57
CA LEU A 73 -2.27 -8.33 -4.04
C LEU A 73 -2.42 -8.21 -5.56
N LEU A 74 -2.21 -7.01 -6.12
CA LEU A 74 -2.21 -6.77 -7.58
C LEU A 74 -1.20 -7.65 -8.29
N MET A 75 0.06 -7.66 -7.83
CA MET A 75 1.07 -8.52 -8.42
C MET A 75 0.72 -10.00 -8.33
N SER A 76 0.16 -10.44 -7.19
CA SER A 76 -0.28 -11.83 -7.01
C SER A 76 -1.41 -12.18 -7.97
N ALA A 77 -2.39 -11.30 -8.15
CA ALA A 77 -3.49 -11.46 -9.10
C ALA A 77 -2.99 -11.50 -10.55
N ILE A 78 -2.08 -10.61 -10.94
CA ILE A 78 -1.45 -10.61 -12.28
C ILE A 78 -0.71 -11.92 -12.52
N ARG A 79 0.15 -12.35 -11.59
CA ARG A 79 0.89 -13.61 -11.71
C ARG A 79 -0.02 -14.83 -11.73
N TRP A 80 -1.13 -14.79 -11.01
CA TRP A 80 -2.13 -15.84 -11.03
C TRP A 80 -2.86 -15.89 -12.38
N SER A 81 -3.27 -14.73 -12.90
CA SER A 81 -3.90 -14.60 -14.22
C SER A 81 -2.98 -15.12 -15.33
N ILE A 82 -1.71 -14.70 -15.35
CA ILE A 82 -0.72 -15.20 -16.30
C ILE A 82 -0.57 -16.73 -16.23
N ARG A 83 -0.54 -17.30 -15.02
CA ARG A 83 -0.46 -18.76 -14.84
C ARG A 83 -1.70 -19.48 -15.38
N LYS A 84 -2.88 -18.88 -15.19
CA LYS A 84 -4.16 -19.43 -15.63
C LYS A 84 -4.31 -19.42 -17.16
N PHE A 85 -3.83 -18.38 -17.85
CA PHE A 85 -3.89 -18.28 -19.32
C PHE A 85 -2.79 -19.03 -20.06
N LYS A 86 -1.81 -19.60 -19.34
CA LYS A 86 -0.73 -20.41 -19.93
C LYS A 86 -1.06 -21.91 -20.00
N HIS A 87 -2.20 -22.31 -19.44
CA HIS A 87 -2.77 -23.66 -19.49
C HIS A 87 -3.91 -23.69 -20.52
#